data_AF-A0A6V8D6G8-F1
#
_entry.id   AF-A0A6V8D6G8-F1
#
_cell.length_a   1.000
_cell.length_b   1.000
_cell.length_c   1.000
_cell.angle_alpha   90.00
_cell.angle_beta   90.00
_cell.angle_gamma   90.00
#
_symmetry.space_group_name_H-M   'P 1'
#
loop_
_entity.id
_entity.type
_entity.pdbx_description
1 polymer ?
#
loop_
_entity_poly.entity_id
_entity_poly.type
_entity_poly.pdbx_seq_one_letter_code
_entity_poly.pdbx_strand_id
1 'polypeptide(L)' 'GDPMRRGQRFGMIRLGSRVDIRAPAEAFEPAVVSAEANDPLHPKGQFVQAGASILFQPRP' A
#
# COMPACT_ATOMS: atom_id res chain seq x y z
N GLY A 1 9.17 -6.84 -26.62
CA GLY A 1 8.42 -6.75 -25.35
C GLY A 1 6.95 -6.80 -25.69
N ASP A 2 6.15 -7.49 -24.89
CA ASP A 2 4.73 -7.67 -25.18
C ASP A 2 3.93 -6.38 -24.88
N PRO A 3 2.96 -6.01 -25.73
CA PRO A 3 2.10 -4.85 -25.48
C PRO A 3 1.21 -5.12 -24.26
N MET A 4 1.22 -4.20 -23.30
CA MET A 4 0.36 -4.25 -22.10
C MET A 4 -0.68 -3.13 -22.10
N ARG A 5 -1.86 -3.43 -21.56
CA ARG A 5 -2.89 -2.43 -21.25
C ARG A 5 -2.75 -1.91 -19.82
N ARG A 6 -3.16 -0.66 -19.58
CA ARG A 6 -3.23 -0.11 -18.23
C ARG A 6 -4.11 -1.01 -17.35
N GLY A 7 -3.57 -1.48 -16.22
CA GLY A 7 -4.25 -2.38 -15.28
C GLY A 7 -4.13 -3.88 -15.60
N GLN A 8 -3.54 -4.26 -16.72
CA GLN A 8 -3.29 -5.67 -17.04
C GLN A 8 -2.19 -6.23 -16.12
N ARG A 9 -2.44 -7.41 -15.55
CA ARG A 9 -1.47 -8.09 -14.69
C ARG A 9 -0.31 -8.65 -15.52
N PHE A 10 0.90 -8.18 -15.26
CA PHE A 10 2.12 -8.68 -15.90
C PHE A 10 2.64 -9.96 -15.24
N GLY A 11 2.53 -10.05 -13.91
CA GLY A 11 3.06 -11.17 -13.14
C GLY A 11 2.67 -11.08 -11.66
N MET A 12 3.30 -11.88 -10.80
CA MET A 12 3.20 -11.77 -9.35
C MET A 12 4.58 -11.98 -8.74
N ILE A 13 4.96 -11.09 -7.83
CA ILE A 13 6.17 -11.24 -7.04
C ILE A 13 5.75 -11.84 -5.69
N ARG A 14 6.33 -12.98 -5.33
CA ARG A 14 6.23 -13.51 -3.97
C ARG A 14 7.34 -12.90 -3.14
N LEU A 15 6.95 -12.29 -2.02
CA LEU A 15 7.87 -11.69 -1.06
C LEU A 15 7.89 -12.61 0.17
N GLY A 16 9.06 -13.17 0.49
CA GLY A 16 9.26 -13.98 1.70
C GLY A 16 9.58 -13.15 2.95
N SER A 17 9.71 -11.84 2.79
CA SER A 17 10.12 -10.88 3.82
C SER A 17 9.16 -9.68 3.87
N ARG A 18 9.25 -8.89 4.94
CA ARG A 18 8.54 -7.60 5.04
C ARG A 18 9.10 -6.64 3.98
N VAL A 19 8.21 -5.86 3.37
CA VAL A 19 8.58 -4.83 2.39
C VAL A 19 8.20 -3.48 2.95
N ASP A 20 9.18 -2.58 3.00
CA ASP A 20 8.97 -1.19 3.37
C ASP A 20 8.44 -0.42 2.16
N ILE A 21 7.38 0.36 2.38
CA ILE A 21 6.79 1.23 1.36
C ILE A 21 7.01 2.68 1.80
N ARG A 22 7.46 3.54 0.89
CA ARG A 22 7.80 4.94 1.17
C ARG A 22 7.15 5.87 0.18
N ALA A 23 6.74 7.04 0.65
CA ALA A 23 6.25 8.17 -0.15
C ALA A 23 6.82 9.49 0.43
N PRO A 24 6.99 10.55 -0.38
CA PRO A 24 7.44 11.84 0.13
C PRO A 24 6.47 12.40 1.17
N ALA A 25 6.97 12.62 2.39
CA ALA A 25 6.13 13.03 3.52
C ALA A 25 5.52 14.43 3.33
N GLU A 26 6.17 15.32 2.57
CA GLU A 26 5.63 16.64 2.23
C GLU A 26 4.40 16.59 1.30
N ALA A 27 4.28 15.55 0.48
CA ALA A 27 3.27 15.47 -0.57
C ALA A 27 2.15 14.46 -0.26
N PHE A 28 2.36 13.55 0.70
CA PHE A 28 1.43 12.46 0.98
C PHE A 28 1.19 12.26 2.47
N GLU A 29 0.04 11.66 2.78
CA GLU A 29 -0.33 11.16 4.10
C GLU A 29 -0.80 9.69 4.02
N PRO A 30 -0.58 8.88 5.08
CA PRO A 30 -1.06 7.51 5.11
C PRO A 30 -2.59 7.46 5.05
N ALA A 31 -3.13 6.59 4.20
CA ALA A 31 -4.58 6.36 4.05
C ALA A 31 -5.06 5.08 4.75
N VAL A 32 -4.17 4.44 5.52
CA VAL A 32 -4.41 3.17 6.20
C VAL A 32 -3.91 3.24 7.64
N VAL A 33 -4.52 2.46 8.52
CA VAL A 33 -4.11 2.38 9.93
C VAL A 33 -2.85 1.53 10.05
N SER A 34 -1.77 2.12 10.57
CA SER A 34 -0.52 1.40 10.82
C SER A 34 -0.61 0.57 12.10
N ALA A 35 0.28 -0.42 12.26
CA ALA A 35 0.31 -1.23 13.48
C ALA A 35 0.71 -0.41 14.72
N GLU A 36 1.39 0.71 14.51
CA GLU A 36 1.89 1.64 15.53
C GLU A 36 0.82 2.64 15.97
N ALA A 37 -0.31 2.72 15.28
CA ALA A 37 -1.40 3.65 15.58
C ALA A 37 -2.20 3.28 16.85
N ASN A 38 -1.98 2.09 17.43
CA ASN A 38 -2.70 1.56 18.60
C ASN A 38 -4.24 1.61 18.46
N ASP A 39 -4.74 1.46 17.24
CA ASP A 39 -6.18 1.43 16.97
C ASP A 39 -6.79 0.11 17.49
N PRO A 40 -7.77 0.15 18.39
CA PRO A 40 -8.39 -1.05 18.95
C PRO A 40 -9.14 -1.90 17.92
N LEU A 41 -9.60 -1.31 16.81
CA LEU A 41 -10.23 -2.03 15.70
C LEU A 41 -9.21 -2.67 14.75
N HIS A 42 -7.98 -2.15 14.74
CA HIS A 42 -6.89 -2.61 13.87
C HIS A 42 -5.61 -2.89 14.68
N PRO A 43 -5.64 -3.87 15.62
CA PRO A 43 -4.53 -4.09 16.56
C PRO A 43 -3.21 -4.54 15.93
N LYS A 44 -3.22 -4.93 14.64
CA LYS A 44 -2.03 -5.28 13.85
C LYS A 44 -1.84 -4.37 12.63
N GLY A 45 -2.50 -3.21 12.64
CA GLY A 45 -2.69 -2.39 11.45
C GLY A 45 -3.75 -2.98 10.52
N GLN A 46 -4.11 -2.21 9.51
CA GLN A 46 -5.14 -2.56 8.55
C GLN A 46 -4.59 -3.54 7.50
N PHE A 47 -5.35 -4.61 7.20
CA PHE A 47 -5.06 -5.48 6.06
C PHE A 47 -5.37 -4.75 4.74
N VAL A 48 -4.47 -4.86 3.78
CA VAL A 48 -4.57 -4.17 2.48
C VAL A 48 -4.53 -5.17 1.33
N GLN A 49 -5.22 -4.84 0.23
CA GLN A 49 -5.31 -5.66 -0.96
C GLN A 49 -4.63 -4.96 -2.14
N ALA A 50 -3.71 -5.67 -2.79
CA ALA A 50 -3.00 -5.16 -3.96
C ALA A 50 -3.99 -4.79 -5.09
N GLY A 51 -3.83 -3.60 -5.65
CA GLY A 51 -4.68 -3.08 -6.72
C GLY A 51 -6.05 -2.56 -6.29
N ALA A 52 -6.40 -2.65 -5.00
CA ALA A 52 -7.68 -2.15 -4.47
C ALA A 52 -7.49 -1.13 -3.35
N SER A 53 -6.58 -1.38 -2.41
CA SER A 53 -6.31 -0.48 -1.29
C SER A 53 -5.39 0.67 -1.70
N ILE A 54 -5.78 1.89 -1.37
CA ILE A 54 -4.93 3.08 -1.46
C ILE A 54 -4.14 3.19 -0.16
N LEU A 55 -2.80 3.22 -0.24
CA LEU A 55 -1.93 3.30 0.94
C LEU A 55 -1.60 4.73 1.36
N PHE A 56 -1.57 5.65 0.39
CA PHE A 56 -1.24 7.06 0.60
C PHE A 56 -2.20 7.94 -0.19
N GLN A 57 -2.64 9.03 0.41
CA GLN A 57 -3.39 10.09 -0.26
C GLN A 57 -2.51 11.34 -0.41
N PRO A 58 -2.66 12.12 -1.49
CA PRO A 58 -2.00 13.41 -1.60
C PRO A 58 -2.45 14.32 -0.46
N ARG A 59 -1.53 15.09 0.11
CA ARG A 59 -1.91 16.15 1.04
C ARG A 59 -2.65 17.26 0.30
N PRO A 60 -3.66 17.89 0.93
CA PRO A 60 -4.33 19.05 0.38
C PRO A 60 -3.41 20.27 0.25
#